data_AF-L5KVE6-F1
#
_entry.id   AF-L5KVE6-F1
#
_cell.length_a   1.000
_cell.length_b   1.000
_cell.length_c   1.000
_cell.angle_alpha   90.00
_cell.angle_beta   90.00
_cell.angle_gamma   90.00
#
_symmetry.space_group_name_H-M   'P 1'
#
loop_
_entity.id
_entity.type
_entity.pdbx_description
1 polymer ?
#
loop_
_entity_poly.entity_id
_entity_poly.type
_entity_poly.pdbx_seq_one_letter_code
_entity_poly.pdbx_strand_id
1 'polypeptide(L)'
;MDDTRTLLDIEEHHNTEVQKNQVLTLEEWQEKWVDRKITFHQEQGHQFADRGHSVVGVEISELGIREFFTEQNLSYSEEPIMEIPGAKVFKSSLGNISLYCCNLFDLPSYADIMLSLARKGFHYLLCVLSYDPAKHAGSVCNSQCLEKVDVFEERHKSWGIDYLVEKLYLLTEK
;
A
#
# COMPACT_ATOMS: atom_id res chain seq x y z
N MET A 1 -23.99 26.22 -6.75
CA MET A 1 -23.18 26.98 -5.78
C MET A 1 -21.99 26.11 -5.50
N ASP A 2 -20.84 26.63 -5.87
CA ASP A 2 -19.54 25.98 -5.92
C ASP A 2 -19.01 25.84 -4.49
N ASP A 3 -19.18 24.66 -3.89
CA ASP A 3 -18.52 24.31 -2.62
C ASP A 3 -17.08 23.91 -2.93
N THR A 4 -16.28 24.88 -3.35
CA THR A 4 -14.83 24.73 -3.39
C THR A 4 -14.33 24.77 -1.94
N ARG A 5 -14.42 23.64 -1.24
CA ARG A 5 -13.82 23.49 0.09
C ARG A 5 -12.31 23.57 -0.09
N THR A 6 -11.72 24.70 0.29
CA THR A 6 -10.28 24.91 0.22
C THR A 6 -9.59 23.89 1.14
N LEU A 7 -8.52 23.23 0.67
CA LEU A 7 -7.73 22.25 1.45
C LEU A 7 -7.24 22.77 2.83
N LEU A 8 -7.25 24.10 3.01
CA LEU A 8 -6.91 24.80 4.24
C LEU A 8 -8.01 24.74 5.31
N ASP A 9 -9.26 24.41 4.96
CA ASP A 9 -10.43 24.43 5.85
C ASP A 9 -10.78 23.05 6.44
N ILE A 10 -9.97 22.02 6.16
CA ILE A 10 -10.13 20.69 6.74
C ILE A 10 -9.44 20.67 8.11
N GLU A 11 -10.21 20.79 9.19
CA GLU A 11 -9.72 20.52 10.55
C GLU A 11 -9.38 19.03 10.69
N GLU A 12 -8.08 18.72 10.64
CA GLU A 12 -7.58 17.35 10.82
C GLU A 12 -7.60 16.96 12.31
N HIS A 13 -8.30 15.87 12.65
CA HIS A 13 -8.32 15.32 14.00
C HIS A 13 -7.10 14.42 14.24
N HIS A 14 -6.21 14.80 15.16
CA HIS A 14 -4.94 14.10 15.42
C HIS A 14 -4.98 13.00 16.50
N ASN A 15 -6.13 12.37 16.76
CA ASN A 15 -6.23 11.39 17.85
C ASN A 15 -5.71 10.00 17.44
N THR A 16 -4.41 9.77 17.60
CA THR A 16 -3.74 8.50 17.25
C THR A 16 -3.92 7.39 18.28
N GLU A 17 -4.47 7.66 19.48
CA GLU A 17 -4.59 6.67 20.55
C GLU A 17 -5.78 5.72 20.40
N VAL A 18 -6.80 6.12 19.62
CA VAL A 18 -8.08 5.39 19.47
C VAL A 18 -7.91 3.97 18.91
N GLN A 19 -6.79 3.70 18.23
CA GLN A 19 -6.67 2.52 17.35
C GLN A 19 -5.47 1.63 17.65
N LYS A 20 -4.73 1.94 18.72
CA LYS A 20 -3.49 1.27 19.09
C LYS A 20 -3.60 -0.26 19.21
N ASN A 21 -4.82 -0.77 19.43
CA ASN A 21 -5.10 -2.19 19.66
C ASN A 21 -5.87 -2.86 18.51
N GLN A 22 -6.17 -2.17 17.42
CA GLN A 22 -6.89 -2.77 16.29
C GLN A 22 -5.92 -3.50 15.36
N VAL A 23 -6.29 -4.72 14.97
CA VAL A 23 -5.48 -5.60 14.13
C VAL A 23 -6.39 -6.23 13.09
N LEU A 24 -6.05 -6.11 11.81
CA LEU A 24 -6.62 -6.94 10.74
C LEU A 24 -5.73 -8.18 10.61
N THR A 25 -6.33 -9.36 10.72
CA THR A 25 -5.59 -10.62 10.60
C THR A 25 -5.25 -10.91 9.14
N LEU A 26 -4.27 -11.80 8.92
CA LEU A 26 -3.88 -12.24 7.58
C LEU A 26 -5.05 -12.94 6.86
N GLU A 27 -5.81 -13.74 7.59
CA GLU A 27 -6.97 -14.49 7.08
C GLU A 27 -8.07 -13.53 6.60
N GLU A 28 -8.45 -12.55 7.43
CA GLU A 28 -9.43 -11.52 7.05
C GLU A 28 -8.98 -10.71 5.82
N TRP A 29 -7.66 -10.53 5.64
CA TRP A 29 -7.13 -9.84 4.48
C TRP A 29 -7.25 -10.69 3.20
N GLN A 30 -6.92 -11.98 3.28
CA GLN A 30 -7.10 -12.89 2.16
C GLN A 30 -8.59 -13.05 1.78
N GLU A 31 -9.48 -13.11 2.78
CA GLU A 31 -10.92 -13.19 2.55
C GLU A 31 -11.47 -11.98 1.78
N LYS A 32 -10.95 -10.77 1.99
CA LYS A 32 -11.39 -9.59 1.21
C LYS A 32 -11.13 -9.77 -0.29
N TRP A 33 -10.01 -10.38 -0.68
CA TRP A 33 -9.73 -10.69 -2.09
C TRP A 33 -10.69 -11.75 -2.64
N VAL A 34 -10.94 -12.81 -1.86
CA VAL A 34 -11.89 -13.89 -2.24
C VAL A 34 -13.32 -13.33 -2.42
N ASP A 35 -13.77 -12.51 -1.47
CA ASP A 35 -15.12 -11.92 -1.46
C ASP A 35 -15.26 -10.72 -2.41
N ARG A 36 -14.22 -10.33 -3.13
CA ARG A 36 -14.17 -9.11 -3.96
C ARG A 36 -14.46 -7.82 -3.19
N LYS A 37 -14.17 -7.80 -1.89
CA LYS A 37 -14.19 -6.60 -1.04
C LYS A 37 -12.89 -5.80 -1.19
N ILE A 38 -12.52 -5.53 -2.45
CA ILE A 38 -11.22 -4.97 -2.85
C ILE A 38 -11.31 -3.51 -3.31
N THR A 39 -12.11 -2.68 -2.64
CA THR A 39 -12.36 -1.29 -3.05
C THR A 39 -11.13 -0.38 -3.01
N PHE A 40 -10.06 -0.83 -2.35
CA PHE A 40 -8.74 -0.18 -2.33
C PHE A 40 -7.91 -0.47 -3.60
N HIS A 41 -8.28 -1.49 -4.38
CA HIS A 41 -7.55 -1.89 -5.58
C HIS A 41 -7.69 -0.83 -6.66
N GLN A 42 -6.57 -0.49 -7.31
CA GLN A 42 -6.55 0.29 -8.53
C GLN A 42 -6.08 -0.63 -9.67
N GLU A 43 -6.94 -0.83 -10.67
CA GLU A 43 -6.65 -1.72 -11.82
C GLU A 43 -5.46 -1.25 -12.67
N GLN A 44 -5.11 0.04 -12.58
CA GLN A 44 -3.95 0.60 -13.26
C GLN A 44 -2.68 0.31 -12.44
N GLY A 45 -1.78 -0.51 -13.00
CA GLY A 45 -0.50 -0.82 -12.40
C GLY A 45 0.48 0.37 -12.43
N HIS A 46 1.42 0.39 -11.49
CA HIS A 46 2.46 1.42 -11.46
C HIS A 46 3.41 1.31 -12.66
N GLN A 47 3.65 2.43 -13.33
CA GLN A 47 4.46 2.56 -14.56
C GLN A 47 5.99 2.45 -14.36
N PHE A 48 6.47 2.02 -13.19
CA PHE A 48 7.90 1.93 -12.91
C PHE A 48 8.59 0.90 -13.81
N ALA A 49 7.96 -0.26 -14.00
CA ALA A 49 8.50 -1.33 -14.85
C ALA A 49 8.62 -0.89 -16.32
N ASP A 50 7.62 -0.18 -16.85
CA ASP A 50 7.61 0.35 -18.22
C ASP A 50 8.70 1.40 -18.47
N ARG A 51 9.12 2.09 -17.41
CA ARG A 51 10.23 3.05 -17.43
C ARG A 51 11.60 2.42 -17.23
N GLY A 52 11.67 1.08 -17.22
CA GLY A 52 12.93 0.33 -17.12
C GLY A 52 13.43 0.15 -15.68
N HIS A 53 12.62 0.46 -14.67
CA HIS A 53 12.99 0.20 -13.28
C HIS A 53 12.65 -1.24 -12.88
N SER A 54 13.45 -1.81 -11.99
CA SER A 54 13.12 -3.07 -11.33
C SER A 54 12.13 -2.81 -10.19
N VAL A 55 11.05 -3.58 -10.16
CA VAL A 55 9.97 -3.50 -9.16
C VAL A 55 9.99 -4.76 -8.31
N VAL A 56 10.02 -4.58 -6.99
CA VAL A 56 9.85 -5.66 -6.02
C VAL A 56 8.67 -5.31 -5.13
N GLY A 57 7.71 -6.22 -5.02
CA GLY A 57 6.55 -6.08 -4.14
C GLY A 57 6.43 -7.25 -3.18
N VAL A 58 5.76 -7.04 -2.04
CA VAL A 58 5.37 -8.08 -1.09
C VAL A 58 3.87 -8.00 -0.93
N GLU A 59 3.19 -9.13 -1.06
CA GLU A 59 1.73 -9.25 -0.94
C GLU A 59 1.42 -10.60 -0.27
N ILE A 60 0.43 -10.65 0.61
CA ILE A 60 0.03 -11.89 1.30
C ILE A 60 -1.00 -12.68 0.48
N SER A 61 -1.77 -11.98 -0.34
CA SER A 61 -2.81 -12.54 -1.19
C SER A 61 -2.23 -13.05 -2.51
N GLU A 62 -2.08 -14.37 -2.63
CA GLU A 62 -1.70 -14.99 -3.91
C GLU A 62 -2.70 -14.61 -5.03
N LEU A 63 -3.98 -14.48 -4.69
CA LEU A 63 -5.02 -14.04 -5.63
C LEU A 63 -4.73 -12.63 -6.16
N GLY A 64 -4.38 -11.69 -5.29
CA GLY A 64 -4.04 -10.32 -5.70
C GLY A 64 -2.81 -10.27 -6.60
N ILE A 65 -1.79 -11.10 -6.33
CA ILE A 65 -0.60 -11.21 -7.20
C ILE A 65 -0.97 -11.76 -8.58
N ARG A 66 -1.78 -12.82 -8.65
CA ARG A 66 -2.21 -13.40 -9.93
C ARG A 66 -3.08 -12.44 -10.74
N GLU A 67 -3.92 -11.66 -10.07
CA GLU A 67 -4.73 -10.62 -10.70
C GLU A 67 -3.88 -9.50 -11.26
N PHE A 68 -2.87 -9.03 -10.52
CA PHE A 68 -1.91 -8.05 -11.04
C PHE A 68 -1.31 -8.49 -12.39
N PHE A 69 -0.76 -9.71 -12.48
CA PHE A 69 -0.16 -10.18 -13.73
C PHE A 69 -1.18 -10.33 -14.86
N THR A 70 -2.42 -10.71 -14.53
CA THR A 70 -3.51 -10.83 -15.50
C THR A 70 -3.93 -9.46 -16.04
N GLU A 71 -4.16 -8.50 -15.15
CA GLU A 71 -4.57 -7.12 -15.47
C GLU A 71 -3.50 -6.39 -16.28
N GLN A 72 -2.22 -6.57 -15.92
CA GLN A 72 -1.11 -5.98 -16.64
C GLN A 72 -0.73 -6.76 -17.92
N ASN A 73 -1.42 -7.86 -18.21
CA ASN A 73 -1.13 -8.74 -19.37
C ASN A 73 0.34 -9.19 -19.42
N LEU A 74 0.88 -9.59 -18.26
CA LEU A 74 2.26 -10.01 -18.09
C LEU A 74 2.33 -11.51 -17.81
N SER A 75 3.22 -12.21 -18.52
CA SER A 75 3.56 -13.59 -18.19
C SER A 75 4.54 -13.65 -17.01
N TYR A 76 4.45 -14.72 -16.22
CA TYR A 76 5.27 -14.91 -15.03
C TYR A 76 5.62 -16.38 -14.76
N SER A 77 6.65 -16.61 -13.96
CA SER A 77 6.96 -17.88 -13.30
C SER A 77 6.72 -17.80 -11.79
N GLU A 78 6.49 -18.95 -11.17
CA GLU A 78 6.29 -19.10 -9.72
C GLU A 78 7.38 -20.02 -9.16
N GLU A 79 8.04 -19.59 -8.09
CA GLU A 79 9.11 -20.33 -7.41
C GLU A 79 8.87 -20.33 -5.90
N PRO A 80 9.04 -21.46 -5.19
CA PRO A 80 8.98 -21.47 -3.73
C PRO A 80 10.19 -20.75 -3.11
N ILE A 81 9.99 -20.13 -1.96
CA ILE A 81 11.06 -19.53 -1.15
C ILE A 81 11.43 -20.53 -0.05
N MET A 82 12.66 -21.03 -0.06
CA MET A 82 13.07 -22.12 0.83
C MET A 82 13.19 -21.68 2.29
N GLU A 83 13.50 -20.39 2.50
CA GLU A 83 13.76 -19.79 3.80
C GLU A 83 12.48 -19.47 4.58
N ILE A 84 11.33 -19.36 3.89
CA ILE A 84 10.05 -18.95 4.49
C ILE A 84 8.99 -20.01 4.13
N PRO A 85 8.55 -20.84 5.08
CA PRO A 85 7.57 -21.89 4.84
C PRO A 85 6.28 -21.36 4.20
N GLY A 86 5.90 -21.94 3.05
CA GLY A 86 4.68 -21.55 2.33
C GLY A 86 4.79 -20.28 1.49
N ALA A 87 5.91 -19.56 1.56
CA ALA A 87 6.14 -18.38 0.74
C ALA A 87 6.55 -18.71 -0.69
N LYS A 88 6.21 -17.82 -1.60
CA LYS A 88 6.49 -17.95 -3.02
C LYS A 88 6.95 -16.63 -3.61
N VAL A 89 7.65 -16.68 -4.74
CA VAL A 89 7.95 -15.50 -5.55
C VAL A 89 7.40 -15.69 -6.94
N PHE A 90 6.73 -14.65 -7.44
CA PHE A 90 6.19 -14.56 -8.78
C PHE A 90 7.04 -13.58 -9.57
N LYS A 91 7.71 -14.06 -10.62
CA LYS A 91 8.65 -13.26 -11.41
C LYS A 91 8.10 -13.06 -12.82
N SER A 92 8.00 -11.81 -13.25
CA SER A 92 7.70 -11.49 -14.65
C SER A 92 8.71 -12.16 -15.59
N SER A 93 8.26 -12.61 -16.75
CA SER A 93 9.16 -13.19 -17.77
C SER A 93 10.18 -12.18 -18.32
N LEU A 94 9.90 -10.88 -18.19
CA LEU A 94 10.83 -9.80 -18.53
C LEU A 94 11.90 -9.59 -17.45
N GLY A 95 11.73 -10.17 -16.25
CA GLY A 95 12.71 -10.15 -15.16
C GLY A 95 12.80 -8.84 -14.38
N ASN A 96 12.01 -7.82 -14.73
CA ASN A 96 12.00 -6.52 -14.07
C ASN A 96 10.97 -6.41 -12.94
N ILE A 97 10.04 -7.34 -12.80
CA ILE A 97 9.06 -7.38 -11.70
C ILE A 97 9.18 -8.70 -10.93
N SER A 98 9.25 -8.61 -9.60
CA SER A 98 9.18 -9.75 -8.67
C SER A 98 8.22 -9.45 -7.52
N LEU A 99 7.18 -10.27 -7.36
CA LEU A 99 6.20 -10.16 -6.27
C LEU A 99 6.33 -11.34 -5.32
N TYR A 100 6.64 -11.06 -4.07
CA TYR A 100 6.81 -12.02 -3.00
C TYR A 100 5.46 -12.27 -2.33
N CYS A 101 4.97 -13.50 -2.43
CA CYS A 101 3.78 -13.99 -1.76
C CYS A 101 4.15 -14.47 -0.36
N CYS A 102 4.12 -13.59 0.64
CA CYS A 102 4.43 -13.94 2.01
C CYS A 102 3.84 -12.94 3.01
N ASN A 103 3.84 -13.33 4.29
CA ASN A 103 3.56 -12.40 5.36
C ASN A 103 4.74 -11.46 5.54
N LEU A 104 4.45 -10.16 5.50
CA LEU A 104 5.44 -9.11 5.72
C LEU A 104 6.15 -9.24 7.08
N PHE A 105 5.48 -9.79 8.10
CA PHE A 105 6.04 -10.00 9.42
C PHE A 105 6.92 -11.26 9.55
N ASP A 106 6.88 -12.16 8.56
CA ASP A 106 7.81 -13.29 8.49
C ASP A 106 9.19 -12.86 7.95
N LEU A 107 9.25 -11.65 7.39
CA LEU A 107 10.48 -10.95 7.07
C LEU A 107 10.93 -10.12 8.32
N PRO A 108 12.17 -9.63 8.42
CA PRO A 108 12.60 -8.70 9.49
C PRO A 108 11.65 -7.48 9.63
N SER A 109 11.73 -6.62 10.66
CA SER A 109 10.75 -5.53 10.78
C SER A 109 10.63 -4.73 9.47
N TYR A 110 9.41 -4.37 9.04
CA TYR A 110 9.17 -3.71 7.75
C TYR A 110 10.12 -2.53 7.50
N ALA A 111 10.36 -1.73 8.54
CA ALA A 111 11.30 -0.63 8.50
C ALA A 111 12.75 -1.12 8.29
N ASP A 112 13.18 -2.16 8.99
CA ASP A 112 14.52 -2.73 8.82
C ASP A 112 14.72 -3.35 7.43
N ILE A 113 13.69 -3.98 6.86
CA ILE A 113 13.75 -4.49 5.48
C ILE A 113 13.89 -3.32 4.51
N MET A 114 13.00 -2.34 4.60
CA MET A 114 13.01 -1.18 3.70
C MET A 114 14.34 -0.45 3.78
N LEU A 115 14.89 -0.28 4.98
CA LEU A 115 16.22 0.30 5.19
C LEU A 115 17.35 -0.59 4.67
N SER A 116 17.27 -1.91 4.80
CA SER A 116 18.29 -2.84 4.27
C SER A 116 18.31 -2.90 2.74
N LEU A 117 17.15 -2.71 2.10
CA LEU A 117 17.01 -2.61 0.65
C LEU A 117 17.46 -1.25 0.11
N ALA A 118 17.57 -0.25 0.99
CA ALA A 118 17.94 1.10 0.66
C ALA A 118 19.44 1.24 0.38
N ARG A 119 19.82 1.43 -0.88
CA ARG A 119 21.20 1.77 -1.26
C ARG A 119 21.47 3.25 -1.01
N LYS A 120 22.74 3.65 -0.84
CA LYS A 120 23.12 5.06 -0.77
C LYS A 120 22.54 5.85 -1.96
N GLY A 121 21.72 6.86 -1.67
CA GLY A 121 21.01 7.65 -2.69
C GLY A 121 19.60 7.15 -3.05
N PHE A 122 19.00 6.27 -2.24
CA PHE A 122 17.62 5.81 -2.43
C PHE A 122 16.60 6.94 -2.22
N HIS A 123 15.43 6.78 -2.85
CA HIS A 123 14.24 7.58 -2.57
C HIS A 123 13.15 6.63 -2.09
N TYR A 124 12.56 6.91 -0.94
CA TYR A 124 11.44 6.14 -0.39
C TYR A 124 10.17 6.98 -0.46
N LEU A 125 9.26 6.57 -1.34
CA LEU A 125 7.94 7.18 -1.48
C LEU A 125 6.96 6.38 -0.63
N LEU A 126 6.38 7.05 0.38
CA LEU A 126 5.32 6.49 1.21
C LEU A 126 4.03 7.24 0.92
N CYS A 127 3.02 6.54 0.40
CA CYS A 127 1.67 7.07 0.35
C CYS A 127 0.95 6.76 1.66
N VAL A 128 0.41 7.78 2.33
CA VAL A 128 -0.38 7.64 3.55
C VAL A 128 -1.72 8.34 3.34
N LEU A 129 -2.81 7.65 3.68
CA LEU A 129 -4.14 8.24 3.70
C LEU A 129 -4.38 8.91 5.06
N SER A 130 -4.81 10.17 5.03
CA SER A 130 -5.20 10.92 6.22
C SER A 130 -6.71 11.09 6.23
N TYR A 131 -7.35 10.62 7.28
CA TYR A 131 -8.79 10.72 7.54
C TYR A 131 -9.01 10.78 9.06
N ASP A 132 -10.25 11.00 9.50
CA ASP A 132 -10.59 10.99 10.94
C ASP A 132 -10.42 9.58 11.54
N PRO A 133 -9.41 9.34 12.41
CA PRO A 133 -9.16 8.02 12.97
C PRO A 133 -10.27 7.55 13.92
N ALA A 134 -11.17 8.42 14.36
CA ALA A 134 -12.36 7.99 15.10
C ALA A 134 -13.36 7.23 14.19
N LYS A 135 -13.21 7.32 12.86
CA LYS A 135 -14.13 6.76 11.86
C LYS A 135 -13.53 5.62 11.02
N HIS A 136 -12.21 5.54 10.83
CA HIS A 136 -11.53 4.42 10.11
C HIS A 136 -10.08 4.22 10.57
N ALA A 137 -9.32 3.15 10.21
CA ALA A 137 -8.09 2.72 10.95
C ALA A 137 -6.73 2.63 10.22
N GLY A 138 -5.62 3.16 10.83
CA GLY A 138 -4.27 3.25 10.22
C GLY A 138 -3.14 3.80 11.14
N SER A 139 -1.86 3.63 10.77
CA SER A 139 -0.65 3.88 11.62
C SER A 139 0.33 4.95 11.10
N VAL A 140 1.29 5.44 11.94
CA VAL A 140 2.12 6.64 11.70
C VAL A 140 3.64 6.45 11.99
N CYS A 141 4.51 7.13 11.22
CA CYS A 141 5.96 7.35 11.46
C CYS A 141 6.44 8.78 11.03
N ASN A 142 7.69 9.18 11.37
CA ASN A 142 8.25 10.50 11.05
C ASN A 142 8.49 10.70 9.55
N SER A 143 7.96 11.79 8.97
CA SER A 143 7.82 11.93 7.53
C SER A 143 7.71 13.40 7.10
N GLN A 144 8.24 13.75 5.92
CA GLN A 144 8.04 15.06 5.29
C GLN A 144 6.95 14.95 4.22
N CYS A 145 5.87 15.72 4.34
CA CYS A 145 4.80 15.72 3.34
C CYS A 145 5.29 16.42 2.06
N LEU A 146 5.27 15.69 0.95
CA LEU A 146 5.58 16.21 -0.39
C LEU A 146 4.33 16.74 -1.09
N GLU A 147 3.24 15.99 -1.04
CA GLU A 147 1.99 16.33 -1.72
C GLU A 147 0.80 16.01 -0.82
N LYS A 148 -0.26 16.82 -0.95
CA LYS A 148 -1.53 16.66 -0.25
C LYS A 148 -2.64 16.88 -1.27
N VAL A 149 -3.42 15.84 -1.56
CA VAL A 149 -4.46 15.84 -2.59
C VAL A 149 -5.77 15.36 -1.96
N ASP A 150 -6.87 16.09 -2.22
CA ASP A 150 -8.21 15.59 -1.89
C ASP A 150 -8.60 14.51 -2.91
N VAL A 151 -8.79 13.29 -2.42
CA VAL A 151 -9.17 12.12 -3.21
C VAL A 151 -10.55 11.60 -2.76
N PHE A 152 -11.33 12.44 -2.08
CA PHE A 152 -12.69 12.09 -1.70
C PHE A 152 -13.57 11.94 -2.94
N GLU A 153 -14.36 10.87 -2.95
CA GLU A 153 -15.24 10.51 -4.07
C GLU A 153 -16.57 10.03 -3.51
N GLU A 154 -17.63 10.03 -4.32
CA GLU A 154 -18.97 9.60 -3.90
C GLU A 154 -18.99 8.19 -3.27
N ARG A 155 -18.14 7.27 -3.77
CA ARG A 155 -18.03 5.92 -3.19
C ARG A 155 -17.57 5.92 -1.73
N HIS A 156 -16.79 6.92 -1.33
CA HIS A 156 -16.23 7.05 0.03
C HIS A 156 -17.28 7.50 1.06
N LYS A 157 -18.43 8.07 0.65
CA LYS A 157 -19.53 8.40 1.58
C LYS A 157 -20.06 7.18 2.31
N SER A 158 -20.03 6.01 1.65
CA SER A 158 -20.47 4.73 2.25
C SER A 158 -19.58 4.28 3.42
N TRP A 159 -18.37 4.84 3.53
CA TRP A 159 -17.43 4.53 4.60
C TRP A 159 -17.68 5.39 5.85
N GLY A 160 -18.64 6.31 5.81
CA GLY A 160 -18.98 7.20 6.93
C GLY A 160 -17.99 8.36 7.15
N ILE A 161 -17.03 8.53 6.24
CA ILE A 161 -16.06 9.62 6.26
C ILE A 161 -16.54 10.79 5.39
N ASP A 162 -16.15 12.01 5.78
CA ASP A 162 -16.58 13.28 5.18
C ASP A 162 -15.47 14.03 4.46
N TYR A 163 -14.27 13.45 4.44
CA TYR A 163 -13.12 13.84 3.64
C TYR A 163 -12.19 12.62 3.48
N LEU A 164 -11.38 12.61 2.42
CA LEU A 164 -10.31 11.64 2.23
C LEU A 164 -9.16 12.33 1.51
N VAL A 165 -8.04 12.47 2.19
CA VAL A 165 -6.87 13.17 1.65
C VAL A 165 -5.73 12.18 1.48
N GLU A 166 -5.24 12.06 0.26
CA GLU A 166 -4.00 11.36 -0.05
C GLU A 166 -2.83 12.28 0.26
N LYS A 167 -1.89 11.80 1.09
CA LYS A 167 -0.67 12.51 1.41
C LYS A 167 0.52 11.67 0.96
N LEU A 168 1.32 12.23 0.06
CA LEU A 168 2.59 11.65 -0.32
C LEU A 168 3.66 12.16 0.63
N TYR A 169 4.39 11.25 1.26
CA TYR A 169 5.47 11.59 2.16
C TYR A 169 6.82 11.10 1.62
N LEU A 170 7.85 11.94 1.79
CA LEU A 170 9.24 11.57 1.71
C LEU A 170 9.74 11.23 3.10
N LEU A 171 10.37 10.06 3.23
CA LEU A 171 11.16 9.73 4.42
C LEU A 171 12.64 9.76 4.05
N THR A 172 13.42 10.46 4.87
CA THR A 172 14.88 10.54 4.75
C THR A 172 15.53 9.99 6.02
N GLU A 173 16.75 9.48 5.88
CA GLU A 173 17.61 9.19 7.03
C GLU A 173 17.89 10.48 7.83
N LYS A 174 18.18 10.36 9.13
CA LYS A 174 18.60 11.50 9.95
C LYS A 174 20.03 11.93 9.66
#